data_AF-A0A6I2HMY6-F1
#
_entry.id   AF-A0A6I2HMY6-F1
#
_cell.length_a   1.000
_cell.length_b   1.000
_cell.length_c   1.000
_cell.angle_alpha   90.00
_cell.angle_beta   90.00
_cell.angle_gamma   90.00
#
_symmetry.space_group_name_H-M   'P 1'
#
loop_
_entity.id
_entity.type
_entity.pdbx_description
1 polymer ?
#
loop_
_entity_poly.entity_id
_entity_poly.type
_entity_poly.pdbx_seq_one_letter_code
_entity_poly.pdbx_strand_id
1 'polypeptide(L)'
;MVGRAGASQDAPVSSKAGKTNSVRSTTQKIGLFRWWCKNYLLEAATMAITLDPNTDLLAFPFSAATDFTELADCCDRFADTLIDCHDPVQRMALLGRIGACLALLRPTLGEPIPPHLIDRFTVENLPDVPQRFEPDAEVLCDYCQSLTQLLCGQSLPPDADRTLTGLLCELVWQFAADLNAPRWERKTTEH
;
A
#
# COMPACT_ATOMS: atom_id res chain seq x y z
N MET A 1 -59.10 -29.20 -26.81
CA MET A 1 -57.78 -29.55 -26.24
C MET A 1 -56.78 -29.44 -27.37
N VAL A 2 -55.80 -28.55 -27.44
CA VAL A 2 -55.00 -27.84 -26.44
C VAL A 2 -54.78 -26.41 -26.94
N GLY A 3 -54.94 -25.42 -26.07
CA GLY A 3 -54.51 -24.05 -26.32
C GLY A 3 -53.28 -23.72 -25.49
N ARG A 4 -52.36 -22.94 -26.04
CA ARG A 4 -51.71 -21.79 -25.38
C ARG A 4 -50.78 -21.09 -26.36
N ALA A 5 -51.25 -19.96 -26.89
CA ALA A 5 -50.40 -18.87 -27.34
C ALA A 5 -50.37 -17.81 -26.24
N GLY A 6 -49.21 -17.18 -26.05
CA GLY A 6 -49.08 -15.91 -25.35
C GLY A 6 -48.38 -15.96 -24.00
N ALA A 7 -47.13 -15.51 -23.99
CA ALA A 7 -46.58 -14.70 -22.91
C ALA A 7 -45.60 -13.69 -23.53
N SER A 8 -46.13 -12.53 -23.89
CA SER A 8 -45.36 -11.28 -23.89
C SER A 8 -45.42 -10.75 -22.46
N GLN A 9 -44.27 -10.48 -21.85
CA GLN A 9 -44.17 -9.61 -20.70
C GLN A 9 -42.95 -8.71 -20.90
N ASP A 10 -43.23 -7.55 -21.49
CA ASP A 10 -42.49 -6.33 -21.26
C ASP A 10 -42.39 -6.07 -19.75
N ALA A 11 -41.17 -5.96 -19.23
CA ALA A 11 -40.87 -5.24 -18.01
C ALA A 11 -39.64 -4.36 -18.28
N PRO A 12 -39.65 -3.08 -17.85
CA PRO A 12 -38.66 -2.12 -18.28
C PRO A 12 -37.36 -2.33 -17.50
N VAL A 13 -36.31 -2.79 -18.17
CA VAL A 13 -34.96 -2.61 -17.66
C VAL A 13 -34.65 -1.12 -17.79
N SER A 14 -34.64 -0.40 -16.66
CA SER A 14 -34.20 0.99 -16.63
C SER A 14 -32.72 1.04 -17.00
N SER A 15 -32.44 1.28 -18.28
CA SER A 15 -31.13 1.62 -18.81
C SER A 15 -30.82 3.07 -18.44
N LYS A 16 -30.36 3.27 -17.21
CA LYS A 16 -29.53 4.43 -16.91
C LYS A 16 -28.12 3.94 -16.62
N ALA A 17 -27.28 4.10 -17.65
CA ALA A 17 -25.85 4.21 -17.52
C ALA A 17 -25.56 5.27 -16.45
N GLY A 18 -25.31 4.79 -15.23
CA GLY A 18 -24.94 5.57 -14.08
C GLY A 18 -23.47 5.32 -13.81
N LYS A 19 -22.66 6.33 -14.12
CA LYS A 19 -21.25 6.47 -13.79
C LYS A 19 -20.94 5.84 -12.41
N THR A 20 -19.85 5.08 -12.36
CA THR A 20 -19.22 4.53 -11.15
C THR A 20 -19.27 5.53 -10.02
N ASN A 21 -20.17 5.31 -9.07
CA ASN A 21 -20.28 6.08 -7.84
C ASN A 21 -20.49 5.09 -6.70
N SER A 22 -19.42 4.80 -5.98
CA SER A 22 -19.47 4.18 -4.66
C SER A 22 -19.99 5.23 -3.68
N VAL A 23 -21.22 5.08 -3.16
CA VAL A 23 -21.69 5.91 -2.03
C VAL A 23 -22.67 5.15 -1.11
N ARG A 24 -22.18 4.77 0.07
CA ARG A 24 -22.62 5.26 1.41
C ARG A 24 -21.67 4.66 2.45
N SER A 25 -20.58 5.32 2.84
CA SER A 25 -20.45 6.51 3.71
C SER A 25 -20.72 6.21 5.19
N THR A 26 -19.64 5.94 5.93
CA THR A 26 -19.35 6.66 7.18
C THR A 26 -18.01 7.36 6.97
N THR A 27 -18.06 8.69 7.00
CA THR A 27 -16.98 9.67 7.03
C THR A 27 -15.57 9.15 7.31
N GLN A 28 -14.78 8.90 6.26
CA GLN A 28 -13.40 9.37 6.21
C GLN A 28 -12.95 9.59 4.76
N LYS A 29 -12.23 10.68 4.57
CA LYS A 29 -11.94 11.38 3.32
C LYS A 29 -10.79 10.66 2.59
N ILE A 30 -10.99 10.38 1.30
CA ILE A 30 -10.03 10.47 0.17
C ILE A 30 -8.65 9.81 0.41
N GLY A 31 -8.34 8.79 -0.39
CA GLY A 31 -7.04 8.12 -0.42
C GLY A 31 -5.86 9.09 -0.34
N LEU A 32 -5.04 8.90 0.69
CA LEU A 32 -3.73 9.52 0.98
C LEU A 32 -3.26 8.96 2.34
N PHE A 33 -3.24 7.63 2.49
CA PHE A 33 -3.02 7.00 3.81
C PHE A 33 -1.60 7.22 4.38
N ARG A 34 -0.67 7.78 3.59
CA ARG A 34 0.70 8.09 4.01
C ARG A 34 0.93 9.55 4.42
N TRP A 35 0.06 10.48 4.05
CA TRP A 35 0.23 11.91 4.40
C TRP A 35 -0.15 12.19 5.88
N TRP A 36 -1.14 11.49 6.43
CA TRP A 36 -1.71 11.86 7.74
C TRP A 36 -0.79 11.57 8.95
N CYS A 37 0.09 10.56 8.90
CA CYS A 37 0.99 10.27 10.04
C CYS A 37 2.09 11.33 10.25
N LYS A 38 2.37 12.19 9.27
CA LYS A 38 3.49 13.14 9.34
C LYS A 38 3.18 14.45 10.07
N ASN A 39 1.90 14.80 10.20
CA ASN A 39 1.52 16.08 10.80
C ASN A 39 1.51 16.08 12.34
N TYR A 40 1.64 14.93 13.01
CA TYR A 40 1.65 14.86 14.48
C TYR A 40 3.06 14.79 15.10
N LEU A 41 4.13 14.69 14.30
CA LEU A 41 5.51 14.60 14.80
C LEU A 41 6.40 15.79 14.40
N LEU A 42 5.95 16.68 13.52
CA LEU A 42 6.77 17.80 13.02
C LEU A 42 6.66 19.10 13.84
N GLU A 43 5.90 19.12 14.95
CA GLU A 43 5.82 20.31 15.83
C GLU A 43 6.97 20.42 16.86
N ALA A 44 7.98 19.55 16.78
CA ALA A 44 9.15 19.64 17.66
C ALA A 44 10.47 19.60 16.89
N ALA A 45 10.76 20.65 16.10
CA ALA A 45 12.11 21.21 15.91
C ALA A 45 12.11 22.24 14.77
N THR A 46 11.68 23.47 15.07
CA THR A 46 12.07 24.63 14.27
C THR A 46 13.41 25.12 14.81
N MET A 47 14.50 25.02 14.03
CA MET A 47 15.62 25.99 14.00
C MET A 47 16.60 25.67 12.85
N ALA A 48 16.50 26.50 11.81
CA ALA A 48 17.46 26.90 10.78
C ALA A 48 18.68 26.02 10.44
N ILE A 49 18.75 25.56 9.18
CA ILE A 49 19.68 26.01 8.12
C ILE A 49 19.02 25.64 6.77
N THR A 50 19.00 26.58 5.82
CA THR A 50 18.58 26.33 4.43
C THR A 50 19.64 25.48 3.71
N LEU A 51 19.53 24.17 3.83
CA LEU A 51 20.09 23.18 2.91
C LEU A 51 18.89 22.45 2.30
N ASP A 52 18.96 22.16 1.00
CA ASP A 52 17.93 21.36 0.32
C ASP A 52 17.64 20.11 1.18
N PRO A 53 16.41 19.94 1.73
CA PRO A 53 16.11 18.90 2.70
C PRO A 53 16.40 17.49 2.17
N ASN A 54 16.51 17.34 0.84
CA ASN A 54 16.81 16.08 0.18
C ASN A 54 18.31 15.75 0.13
N THR A 55 19.19 16.75 0.16
CA THR A 55 20.64 16.54 0.15
C THR A 55 21.10 15.94 1.48
N ASP A 56 20.48 16.33 2.59
CA ASP A 56 20.78 15.77 3.93
C ASP A 56 20.32 14.32 4.09
N LEU A 57 19.20 13.93 3.45
CA LEU A 57 18.70 12.55 3.47
C LEU A 57 19.66 11.56 2.80
N LEU A 58 20.29 11.96 1.70
CA LEU A 58 21.25 11.12 0.99
C LEU A 58 22.58 10.98 1.72
N ALA A 59 22.92 11.92 2.60
CA ALA A 59 24.14 11.92 3.40
C ALA A 59 24.01 11.16 4.73
N PHE A 60 22.78 10.79 5.14
CA PHE A 60 22.54 10.10 6.40
C PHE A 60 23.34 8.78 6.49
N PRO A 61 24.19 8.56 7.51
CA PRO A 61 24.93 7.31 7.64
C PRO A 61 24.05 6.23 8.30
N PHE A 62 24.13 5.00 7.79
CA PHE A 62 23.60 3.81 8.46
C PHE A 62 24.55 2.64 8.23
N SER A 63 24.54 1.65 9.12
CA SER A 63 25.42 0.49 9.05
C SER A 63 24.77 -0.75 9.67
N ALA A 64 25.50 -1.86 9.70
CA ALA A 64 25.04 -3.08 10.38
C ALA A 64 24.85 -2.91 11.91
N ALA A 65 25.38 -1.83 12.50
CA ALA A 65 25.16 -1.51 13.92
C ALA A 65 23.92 -0.64 14.15
N THR A 66 23.24 -0.19 13.09
CA THR A 66 22.02 0.61 13.18
C THR A 66 20.82 -0.28 13.52
N ASP A 67 20.00 0.12 14.48
CA ASP A 67 18.83 -0.65 14.90
C ASP A 67 17.85 -0.85 13.73
N PHE A 68 17.22 -2.03 13.65
CA PHE A 68 16.29 -2.36 12.58
C PHE A 68 15.11 -1.40 12.50
N THR A 69 14.67 -0.82 13.62
CA THR A 69 13.63 0.21 13.62
C THR A 69 14.09 1.49 12.94
N GLU A 70 15.33 1.92 13.18
CA GLU A 70 15.87 3.12 12.54
C GLU A 70 16.10 2.90 11.04
N LEU A 71 16.55 1.70 10.65
CA LEU A 71 16.66 1.31 9.24
C LEU A 71 15.28 1.29 8.56
N ALA A 72 14.23 0.83 9.25
CA ALA A 72 12.86 0.86 8.74
C ALA A 72 12.35 2.31 8.59
N ASP A 73 12.60 3.17 9.57
CA ASP A 73 12.26 4.60 9.53
C ASP A 73 13.01 5.32 8.37
N CYS A 74 14.25 4.91 8.09
CA CYS A 74 15.00 5.40 6.92
C CYS A 74 14.35 4.98 5.60
N CYS A 75 13.96 3.71 5.46
CA CYS A 75 13.23 3.22 4.28
C CYS A 75 11.93 4.00 4.07
N ASP A 76 11.18 4.30 5.13
CA ASP A 76 9.96 5.09 5.04
C ASP A 76 10.24 6.49 4.47
N ARG A 77 11.22 7.19 5.04
CA ARG A 77 11.63 8.54 4.60
C ARG A 77 12.11 8.55 3.15
N PHE A 78 12.95 7.60 2.75
CA PHE A 78 13.44 7.54 1.36
C PHE A 78 12.31 7.23 0.38
N ALA A 79 11.40 6.32 0.72
CA ALA A 79 10.28 5.97 -0.15
C ALA A 79 9.27 7.13 -0.27
N ASP A 80 9.12 7.95 0.77
CA ASP A 80 8.34 9.18 0.70
C ASP A 80 8.96 10.20 -0.27
N THR A 81 10.26 10.50 -0.10
CA THR A 81 10.97 11.40 -1.02
C THR A 81 10.95 10.85 -2.45
N LEU A 82 11.01 9.53 -2.63
CA LEU A 82 11.02 8.89 -3.94
C LEU A 82 9.72 9.10 -4.73
N ILE A 83 8.56 9.20 -4.06
CA ILE A 83 7.25 9.38 -4.69
C ILE A 83 7.20 10.73 -5.42
N ASP A 84 7.74 11.78 -4.81
CA ASP A 84 7.75 13.14 -5.35
C ASP A 84 9.03 13.49 -6.14
N CYS A 85 9.98 12.54 -6.23
CA CYS A 85 11.27 12.77 -6.89
C CYS A 85 11.18 12.68 -8.42
N HIS A 86 11.42 13.80 -9.09
CA HIS A 86 11.45 13.90 -10.56
C HIS A 86 12.88 13.88 -11.15
N ASP A 87 13.92 14.14 -10.35
CA ASP A 87 15.31 14.08 -10.83
C ASP A 87 15.80 12.63 -10.94
N PRO A 88 16.24 12.16 -12.13
CA PRO A 88 16.63 10.76 -12.33
C PRO A 88 17.87 10.35 -11.52
N VAL A 89 18.81 11.26 -11.28
CA VAL A 89 20.03 10.96 -10.53
C VAL A 89 19.68 10.75 -9.05
N GLN A 90 18.92 11.67 -8.47
CA GLN A 90 18.41 11.58 -7.11
C GLN A 90 17.50 10.36 -6.92
N ARG A 91 16.61 10.08 -7.88
CA ARG A 91 15.75 8.89 -7.86
C ARG A 91 16.58 7.61 -7.76
N MET A 92 17.63 7.49 -8.58
CA MET A 92 18.53 6.34 -8.53
C MET A 92 19.32 6.26 -7.23
N ALA A 93 19.78 7.39 -6.70
CA ALA A 93 20.45 7.44 -5.40
C ALA A 93 19.54 6.97 -4.26
N LEU A 94 18.28 7.42 -4.24
CA LEU A 94 17.27 7.00 -3.25
C LEU A 94 16.97 5.50 -3.34
N LEU A 95 16.79 4.96 -4.56
CA LEU A 95 16.61 3.53 -4.79
C LEU A 95 17.82 2.72 -4.30
N GLY A 96 19.04 3.20 -4.56
CA GLY A 96 20.27 2.58 -4.05
C GLY A 96 20.32 2.56 -2.52
N ARG A 97 19.91 3.65 -1.86
CA ARG A 97 19.86 3.73 -0.40
C ARG A 97 18.79 2.83 0.21
N ILE A 98 17.59 2.77 -0.38
CA ILE A 98 16.54 1.83 0.03
C ILE A 98 17.05 0.39 -0.10
N GLY A 99 17.70 0.05 -1.22
CA GLY A 99 18.29 -1.27 -1.43
C GLY A 99 19.33 -1.63 -0.37
N ALA A 100 20.22 -0.69 -0.01
CA ALA A 100 21.21 -0.89 1.04
C ALA A 100 20.59 -1.05 2.43
N CYS A 101 19.59 -0.22 2.79
CA CYS A 101 18.83 -0.39 4.05
C CYS A 101 18.15 -1.76 4.12
N LEU A 102 17.46 -2.17 3.05
CA LEU A 102 16.78 -3.47 2.98
C LEU A 102 17.77 -4.64 3.07
N ALA A 103 18.97 -4.51 2.49
CA ALA A 103 20.02 -5.53 2.61
C ALA A 103 20.50 -5.69 4.06
N LEU A 104 20.60 -4.59 4.82
CA LEU A 104 20.96 -4.62 6.25
C LEU A 104 19.81 -5.11 7.14
N LEU A 105 18.56 -4.80 6.78
CA LEU A 105 17.37 -5.26 7.49
C LEU A 105 17.11 -6.76 7.29
N ARG A 106 17.38 -7.29 6.11
CA ARG A 106 17.04 -8.67 5.76
C ARG A 106 17.53 -9.73 6.78
N PRO A 107 18.78 -9.70 7.28
CA PRO A 107 19.21 -10.65 8.31
C PRO A 107 18.51 -10.45 9.66
N THR A 108 18.19 -9.21 10.05
CA THR A 108 17.60 -8.92 11.36
C THR A 108 16.14 -9.37 11.49
N LEU A 109 15.44 -9.59 10.37
CA LEU A 109 14.03 -10.02 10.37
C LEU A 109 13.80 -11.39 11.03
N GLY A 110 14.83 -12.22 11.13
CA GLY A 110 14.77 -13.54 11.78
C GLY A 110 15.36 -13.57 13.19
N GLU A 111 15.93 -12.47 13.67
CA GLU A 111 16.59 -12.37 14.97
C GLU A 111 15.57 -11.99 16.06
N PRO A 112 15.82 -12.39 17.34
CA PRO A 112 14.99 -11.91 18.44
C PRO A 112 15.10 -10.39 18.57
N ILE A 113 14.02 -9.76 19.05
CA ILE A 113 14.01 -8.31 19.31
C ILE A 113 15.10 -7.98 20.35
N PRO A 114 16.00 -7.01 20.07
CA PRO A 114 17.01 -6.57 21.02
C PRO A 114 16.39 -6.10 22.35
N PRO A 115 17.00 -6.42 23.51
CA PRO A 115 16.42 -6.11 24.81
C PRO A 115 16.06 -4.64 25.02
N HIS A 116 16.87 -3.72 24.47
CA HIS A 116 16.65 -2.28 24.58
C HIS A 116 15.45 -1.76 23.77
N LEU A 117 14.91 -2.57 22.84
CA LEU A 117 13.75 -2.22 22.03
C LEU A 117 12.46 -2.89 22.53
N ILE A 118 12.51 -3.83 23.48
CA ILE A 118 11.32 -4.56 23.96
C ILE A 118 10.28 -3.59 24.51
N ASP A 119 10.70 -2.60 25.30
CA ASP A 119 9.79 -1.60 25.87
C ASP A 119 9.08 -0.79 24.77
N ARG A 120 9.76 -0.50 23.65
CA ARG A 120 9.17 0.21 22.49
C ARG A 120 8.08 -0.62 21.80
N PHE A 121 8.17 -1.95 21.85
CA PHE A 121 7.18 -2.86 21.27
C PHE A 121 6.15 -3.37 22.29
N THR A 122 6.26 -2.97 23.55
CA THR A 122 5.37 -3.39 24.62
C THR A 122 4.38 -2.26 24.91
N VAL A 123 3.11 -2.49 24.61
CA VAL A 123 2.01 -1.55 24.92
C VAL A 123 0.98 -2.27 25.78
N GLU A 124 0.35 -1.54 26.71
CA GLU A 124 -0.65 -2.11 27.62
C GLU A 124 -1.90 -2.59 26.88
N ASN A 125 -2.30 -1.87 25.82
CA ASN A 125 -3.41 -2.24 24.94
C ASN A 125 -2.97 -2.07 23.50
N LEU A 126 -3.10 -3.13 22.70
CA LEU A 126 -2.88 -3.08 21.27
C LEU A 126 -3.98 -2.25 20.59
N PRO A 127 -3.67 -1.47 19.55
CA PRO A 127 -4.70 -0.80 18.77
C PRO A 127 -5.67 -1.81 18.16
N ASP A 128 -6.97 -1.54 18.26
CA ASP A 128 -8.05 -2.44 17.81
C ASP A 128 -8.01 -2.75 16.30
N VAL A 129 -7.36 -1.88 15.51
CA VAL A 129 -7.26 -2.03 14.07
C VAL A 129 -5.80 -2.08 13.66
N PRO A 130 -5.30 -3.23 13.16
CA PRO A 130 -4.00 -3.25 12.51
C PRO A 130 -4.04 -2.36 11.27
N GLN A 131 -3.00 -1.56 11.06
CA GLN A 131 -2.81 -0.80 9.83
C GLN A 131 -2.65 -1.77 8.67
N ARG A 132 -3.72 -1.97 7.88
CA ARG A 132 -3.71 -2.88 6.74
C ARG A 132 -3.42 -2.13 5.45
N PHE A 133 -2.78 -2.83 4.54
CA PHE A 133 -2.62 -2.39 3.16
C PHE A 133 -3.98 -2.49 2.44
N GLU A 134 -4.64 -1.35 2.27
CA GLU A 134 -5.98 -1.26 1.66
C GLU A 134 -5.99 -0.17 0.57
N PRO A 135 -5.33 -0.41 -0.58
CA PRO A 135 -5.39 0.49 -1.72
C PRO A 135 -6.79 0.48 -2.35
N ASP A 136 -7.18 1.59 -2.97
CA ASP A 136 -8.38 1.63 -3.80
C ASP A 136 -8.30 0.60 -4.94
N ALA A 137 -9.45 0.05 -5.34
CA ALA A 137 -9.52 -1.00 -6.37
C ALA A 137 -8.88 -0.57 -7.72
N GLU A 138 -8.98 0.72 -8.08
CA GLU A 138 -8.33 1.28 -9.27
C GLU A 138 -6.80 1.22 -9.16
N VAL A 139 -6.25 1.64 -8.02
CA VAL A 139 -4.82 1.63 -7.75
C VAL A 139 -4.27 0.20 -7.69
N LEU A 140 -5.02 -0.73 -7.08
CA LEU A 140 -4.63 -2.13 -7.02
C LEU A 140 -4.61 -2.78 -8.42
N CYS A 141 -5.56 -2.41 -9.28
CA CYS A 141 -5.56 -2.81 -10.69
C CYS A 141 -4.33 -2.30 -11.43
N ASP A 142 -3.98 -1.01 -11.25
CA ASP A 142 -2.81 -0.39 -11.87
C ASP A 142 -1.50 -1.05 -11.44
N TYR A 143 -1.36 -1.42 -10.16
CA TYR A 143 -0.21 -2.17 -9.66
C TYR A 143 -0.09 -3.55 -10.32
N CYS A 144 -1.17 -4.33 -10.36
CA CYS A 144 -1.20 -5.64 -11.01
C CYS A 144 -0.84 -5.54 -12.50
N GLN A 145 -1.39 -4.54 -13.19
CA GLN A 145 -1.11 -4.34 -14.61
C GLN A 145 0.36 -3.96 -14.85
N SER A 146 0.92 -3.04 -14.06
CA SER A 146 2.31 -2.61 -14.19
C SER A 146 3.29 -3.75 -13.95
N LEU A 147 3.05 -4.57 -12.91
CA LEU A 147 3.87 -5.76 -12.62
C LEU A 147 3.76 -6.82 -13.72
N THR A 148 2.57 -7.05 -14.26
CA THR A 148 2.37 -8.00 -15.37
C THR A 148 3.16 -7.57 -16.60
N GLN A 149 3.10 -6.28 -16.96
CA GLN A 149 3.87 -5.73 -18.09
C GLN A 149 5.38 -5.89 -17.87
N LEU A 150 5.87 -5.64 -16.65
CA LEU A 150 7.29 -5.80 -16.31
C LEU A 150 7.76 -7.25 -16.45
N LEU A 151 6.98 -8.21 -15.95
CA LEU A 151 7.29 -9.65 -16.04
C LEU A 151 7.25 -10.16 -17.49
N CYS A 152 6.29 -9.71 -18.30
CA CYS A 152 6.23 -10.05 -19.72
C CYS A 152 7.44 -9.53 -20.52
N GLY A 153 8.12 -8.48 -20.04
CA GLY A 153 9.29 -7.91 -20.70
C GLY A 153 10.57 -8.77 -20.64
N GLN A 154 10.60 -9.87 -19.86
CA GLN A 154 11.69 -10.87 -19.76
C GLN A 154 13.12 -10.33 -19.53
N SER A 155 13.27 -9.09 -19.03
CA SER A 155 14.59 -8.47 -18.79
C SER A 155 15.08 -8.60 -17.33
N LEU A 156 14.46 -9.47 -16.54
CA LEU A 156 14.71 -9.58 -15.11
C LEU A 156 15.67 -10.74 -14.78
N PRO A 157 16.53 -10.58 -13.77
CA PRO A 157 17.25 -11.70 -13.17
C PRO A 157 16.26 -12.76 -12.64
N PRO A 158 16.60 -14.07 -12.68
CA PRO A 158 15.69 -15.14 -12.25
C PRO A 158 15.13 -14.99 -10.83
N ASP A 159 15.95 -14.52 -9.88
CA ASP A 159 15.53 -14.32 -8.49
C ASP A 159 14.51 -13.16 -8.36
N ALA A 160 14.71 -12.10 -9.13
CA ALA A 160 13.80 -10.96 -9.16
C ALA A 160 12.47 -11.32 -9.84
N ASP A 161 12.52 -12.08 -10.94
CA ASP A 161 11.35 -12.59 -11.65
C ASP A 161 10.45 -13.42 -10.74
N ARG A 162 11.03 -14.39 -10.02
CA ARG A 162 10.30 -15.22 -9.04
C ARG A 162 9.67 -14.38 -7.93
N THR A 163 10.42 -13.42 -7.40
CA THR A 163 9.95 -12.56 -6.30
C THR A 163 8.77 -11.68 -6.76
N LEU A 164 8.89 -11.06 -7.93
CA LEU A 164 7.85 -10.19 -8.49
C LEU A 164 6.63 -10.97 -8.94
N THR A 165 6.81 -12.21 -9.43
CA THR A 165 5.70 -13.12 -9.73
C THR A 165 4.90 -13.43 -8.46
N GLY A 166 5.57 -13.74 -7.35
CA GLY A 166 4.92 -13.96 -6.06
C GLY A 166 4.12 -12.73 -5.61
N LEU A 167 4.72 -11.53 -5.70
CA LEU A 167 4.03 -10.28 -5.36
C LEU A 167 2.78 -10.05 -6.23
N LEU A 168 2.88 -10.28 -7.55
CA LEU A 168 1.72 -10.16 -8.44
C LEU A 168 0.59 -11.11 -8.04
N CYS A 169 0.91 -12.36 -7.70
CA CYS A 169 -0.09 -13.33 -7.25
C CYS A 169 -0.84 -12.86 -5.99
N GLU A 170 -0.12 -12.39 -4.97
CA GLU A 170 -0.73 -11.89 -3.73
C GLU A 170 -1.67 -10.71 -3.98
N LEU A 171 -1.24 -9.74 -4.80
CA LEU A 171 -2.07 -8.57 -5.14
C LEU A 171 -3.33 -8.95 -5.93
N VAL A 172 -3.22 -9.89 -6.88
CA VAL A 172 -4.37 -10.37 -7.66
C VAL A 172 -5.35 -11.14 -6.78
N TRP A 173 -4.86 -11.95 -5.84
CA TRP A 173 -5.73 -12.66 -4.89
C TRP A 173 -6.45 -11.69 -3.96
N GLN A 174 -5.75 -10.68 -3.44
CA GLN A 174 -6.38 -9.60 -2.67
C GLN A 174 -7.46 -8.89 -3.50
N PHE A 175 -7.13 -8.45 -4.71
CA PHE A 175 -8.07 -7.76 -5.59
C PHE A 175 -9.33 -8.59 -5.88
N ALA A 176 -9.16 -9.88 -6.16
CA ALA A 176 -10.27 -10.79 -6.40
C ALA A 176 -11.14 -10.97 -5.14
N ALA A 177 -10.54 -11.10 -3.95
CA ALA A 177 -11.27 -11.21 -2.71
C ALA A 177 -12.10 -9.95 -2.43
N ASP A 178 -11.52 -8.77 -2.60
CA ASP A 178 -12.17 -7.48 -2.36
C ASP A 178 -13.33 -7.22 -3.33
N LEU A 179 -13.17 -7.61 -4.60
CA LEU A 179 -14.24 -7.47 -5.60
C LEU A 179 -15.42 -8.40 -5.32
N ASN A 180 -15.14 -9.63 -4.88
CA ASN A 180 -16.13 -10.66 -4.62
C ASN A 180 -16.74 -10.60 -3.20
N ALA A 181 -16.29 -9.69 -2.35
CA ALA A 181 -16.83 -9.52 -1.01
C ALA A 181 -18.34 -9.18 -1.04
N PRO A 182 -19.16 -9.78 -0.16
CA PRO A 182 -20.59 -9.48 -0.09
C PRO A 182 -20.82 -8.02 0.29
N ARG A 183 -21.53 -7.27 -0.56
CA ARG A 183 -21.77 -5.81 -0.38
C ARG A 183 -23.14 -5.47 0.20
N TRP A 184 -24.06 -6.43 0.18
CA TRP A 184 -25.45 -6.21 0.57
C TRP A 184 -25.88 -7.24 1.60
N GLU A 185 -26.41 -6.75 2.72
CA GLU A 185 -27.12 -7.58 3.69
C GLU A 185 -28.59 -7.71 3.28
N ARG A 186 -29.14 -8.92 3.38
CA ARG A 186 -30.59 -9.10 3.25
C ARG A 186 -31.23 -8.65 4.56
N LYS A 187 -32.10 -7.63 4.49
CA LYS A 187 -32.98 -7.30 5.62
C LYS A 187 -34.14 -8.27 5.64
N THR A 188 -34.15 -9.18 6.60
CA THR A 188 -35.34 -10.01 6.88
C THR A 188 -36.34 -9.12 7.61
N THR A 189 -37.41 -8.70 6.94
CA THR A 189 -38.58 -8.10 7.61
C THR A 189 -39.34 -9.22 8.31
N GLU A 190 -39.20 -9.30 9.63
CA GLU A 190 -40.07 -10.11 10.48
C GLU A 190 -41.49 -9.53 10.42
N HIS A 191 -42.48 -10.38 10.14
CA HIS A 191 -43.89 -10.02 10.05
C HIS A 191 -44.70 -10.75 11.11
#